data_AF-A0A2S8F8M1-F1
#
_entry.id   AF-A0A2S8F8M1-F1
#
_cell.length_a   1.000
_cell.length_b   1.000
_cell.length_c   1.000
_cell.angle_alpha   90.00
_cell.angle_beta   90.00
_cell.angle_gamma   90.00
#
_symmetry.space_group_name_H-M   'P 1'
#
loop_
_entity.id
_entity.type
_entity.pdbx_description
1 polymer ?
#
loop_
_entity_poly.entity_id
_entity_poly.type
_entity_poly.pdbx_seq_one_letter_code
_entity_poly.pdbx_strand_id
1 'polypeptide(L)'
;MTAPRVVYRFTFAKHVEREDVQAAIVLALFGVESLHGRARIRLDAAHLFDASQMTCVVDASNQVGVDLSRLFAGFLLREIGDDSFRVERIEKDGKSKFNGHGMPGGAA
;
A
#
# COMPACT_ATOMS: atom_id res chain seq x y z
N MET A 1 -10.45 9.89 20.35
CA MET A 1 -10.91 8.74 19.53
C MET A 1 -9.99 8.70 18.32
N THR A 2 -9.11 7.72 18.20
CA THR A 2 -8.23 7.60 17.02
C THR A 2 -9.07 7.02 15.89
N ALA A 3 -9.14 7.70 14.74
CA ALA A 3 -9.84 7.19 13.58
C ALA A 3 -9.23 5.83 13.15
N PRO A 4 -10.03 4.88 12.65
CA PRO A 4 -9.53 3.59 12.20
C PRO A 4 -8.55 3.80 11.04
N ARG A 5 -7.42 3.09 11.08
CA ARG A 5 -6.44 3.15 9.99
C ARG A 5 -6.96 2.26 8.85
N VAL A 6 -7.17 2.84 7.68
CA VAL A 6 -7.61 2.12 6.49
C VAL A 6 -6.39 1.84 5.62
N VAL A 7 -6.17 0.58 5.26
CA VAL A 7 -5.08 0.17 4.37
C VAL A 7 -5.66 -0.66 3.23
N TYR A 8 -5.26 -0.38 2.00
CA TYR A 8 -5.49 -1.28 0.88
C TYR A 8 -4.27 -2.18 0.68
N ARG A 9 -4.49 -3.50 0.64
CA ARG A 9 -3.46 -4.49 0.32
C ARG A 9 -3.74 -5.08 -1.05
N PHE A 10 -2.78 -4.89 -1.94
CA PHE A 10 -2.73 -5.48 -3.27
C PHE A 10 -1.83 -6.71 -3.22
N THR A 11 -2.36 -7.87 -3.60
CA THR A 11 -1.59 -9.12 -3.70
C THR A 11 -1.56 -9.54 -5.16
N PHE A 12 -0.37 -9.80 -5.71
CA PHE A 12 -0.19 -10.11 -7.12
C PHE A 12 0.01 -11.62 -7.34
N ALA A 13 -0.47 -12.12 -8.46
CA ALA A 13 -0.24 -13.50 -8.87
C ALA A 13 1.23 -13.76 -9.23
N LYS A 14 1.65 -15.02 -9.15
CA LYS A 14 3.07 -15.40 -9.34
C LYS A 14 3.61 -15.13 -10.75
N HIS A 15 2.74 -15.06 -11.75
CA HIS A 15 3.11 -14.80 -13.14
C HIS A 15 3.24 -13.31 -13.46
N VAL A 16 2.86 -12.44 -12.54
CA VAL A 16 2.98 -10.99 -12.73
C VAL A 16 4.43 -10.59 -12.58
N GLU A 17 4.97 -9.90 -13.57
CA GLU A 17 6.30 -9.36 -13.50
C GLU A 17 6.33 -8.20 -12.50
N ARG A 18 7.38 -8.17 -11.69
CA ARG A 18 7.57 -7.15 -10.67
C ARG A 18 7.61 -5.75 -11.29
N GLU A 19 8.25 -5.64 -12.45
CA GLU A 19 8.46 -4.40 -13.20
C GLU A 19 7.14 -3.75 -13.60
N ASP A 20 6.12 -4.54 -13.96
CA ASP A 20 4.79 -4.03 -14.31
C ASP A 20 4.10 -3.40 -13.10
N VAL A 21 4.21 -4.04 -11.93
CA VAL A 21 3.69 -3.50 -10.66
C VAL A 21 4.41 -2.20 -10.29
N GLN A 22 5.73 -2.17 -10.47
CA GLN A 22 6.55 -0.99 -10.19
C GLN A 22 6.24 0.16 -11.15
N ALA A 23 6.03 -0.12 -12.43
CA ALA A 23 5.62 0.87 -13.41
C ALA A 23 4.24 1.45 -13.05
N ALA A 24 3.27 0.60 -12.71
CA ALA A 24 1.93 1.02 -12.34
C ALA A 24 1.91 1.92 -11.09
N ILE A 25 2.71 1.63 -10.05
CA ILE A 25 2.75 2.49 -8.85
C ILE A 25 3.41 3.85 -9.16
N VAL A 26 4.44 3.89 -10.01
CA VAL A 26 5.07 5.15 -10.44
C VAL A 26 4.07 6.01 -11.23
N LEU A 27 3.32 5.41 -12.16
CA LEU A 27 2.27 6.11 -12.92
C LEU A 27 1.17 6.63 -12.00
N ALA A 28 0.75 5.83 -11.02
CA ALA A 28 -0.24 6.26 -10.03
C ALA A 28 0.26 7.44 -9.20
N LEU A 29 1.53 7.45 -8.79
CA LEU A 29 2.13 8.57 -8.05
C LEU A 29 2.16 9.86 -8.87
N PHE A 30 2.47 9.81 -10.17
CA PHE A 30 2.38 10.98 -11.05
C PHE A 30 0.94 11.50 -11.21
N GLY A 31 -0.03 10.59 -11.31
CA GLY A 31 -1.44 10.95 -11.33
C GLY A 31 -1.87 11.66 -10.05
N VAL A 32 -1.54 11.10 -8.88
CA VAL A 32 -1.85 11.70 -7.57
C VAL A 32 -1.10 13.03 -7.38
N GLU A 33 0.14 13.15 -7.85
CA GLU A 33 0.90 14.41 -7.82
C GLU A 33 0.15 15.52 -8.57
N SER A 34 -0.45 15.19 -9.71
CA SER A 34 -1.22 16.14 -10.51
C SER A 34 -2.50 16.60 -9.81
N LEU A 35 -3.07 15.78 -8.92
CA LEU A 35 -4.27 16.09 -8.15
C LEU A 35 -3.99 16.86 -6.86
N HIS A 36 -2.89 16.54 -6.17
CA HIS A 36 -2.63 16.98 -4.78
C HIS A 36 -1.40 17.87 -4.63
N GLY A 37 -0.54 17.91 -5.65
CA GLY A 37 0.73 18.62 -5.64
C GLY A 37 1.85 17.86 -4.93
N ARG A 38 3.09 18.13 -5.35
CA ARG A 38 4.29 17.39 -4.95
C ARG A 38 4.61 17.41 -3.46
N ALA A 39 4.34 18.50 -2.76
CA ALA A 39 4.58 18.57 -1.33
C ALA A 39 3.65 17.60 -0.57
N ARG A 40 2.39 17.55 -0.97
CA ARG A 40 1.36 16.75 -0.30
C ARG A 40 1.57 15.26 -0.50
N ILE A 41 1.91 14.82 -1.71
CA ILE A 41 2.21 13.38 -1.95
C ILE A 41 3.39 12.90 -1.10
N ARG A 42 4.43 13.72 -0.92
CA ARG A 42 5.62 13.33 -0.15
C ARG A 42 5.32 13.10 1.32
N LEU A 43 4.30 13.77 1.85
CA LEU A 43 3.89 13.66 3.25
C LEU A 43 2.82 12.58 3.44
N ASP A 44 1.89 12.47 2.51
CA ASP A 44 0.63 11.75 2.72
C ASP A 44 0.49 10.44 1.91
N ALA A 45 1.30 10.22 0.86
CA ALA A 45 1.21 9.05 -0.03
C ALA A 45 2.00 7.83 0.49
N ALA A 46 1.71 7.41 1.71
CA ALA A 46 2.40 6.28 2.34
C ALA A 46 2.04 4.95 1.67
N HIS A 47 3.03 4.30 1.06
CA HIS A 47 2.90 2.99 0.43
C HIS A 47 4.18 2.18 0.63
N LEU A 48 4.05 0.86 0.51
CA LEU A 48 5.18 -0.08 0.55
C LEU A 48 4.91 -1.22 -0.42
N PHE A 49 5.85 -1.46 -1.33
CA PHE A 49 5.85 -2.65 -2.17
C PHE A 49 6.93 -3.62 -1.69
N ASP A 50 6.49 -4.79 -1.21
CA ASP A 50 7.35 -5.92 -0.88
C ASP A 50 7.44 -6.83 -2.11
N ALA A 51 8.56 -6.70 -2.83
CA ALA A 51 8.85 -7.50 -4.01
C ALA A 51 9.04 -8.99 -3.70
N SER A 52 9.45 -9.34 -2.47
CA SER A 52 9.61 -10.76 -2.09
C SER A 52 8.26 -11.45 -1.89
N GLN A 53 7.27 -10.70 -1.39
CA GLN A 53 5.91 -11.20 -1.15
C GLN A 53 4.94 -10.87 -2.29
N MET A 54 5.40 -10.21 -3.36
CA MET A 54 4.55 -9.69 -4.43
C MET A 54 3.28 -9.02 -3.87
N THR A 55 3.49 -8.11 -2.93
CA THR A 55 2.42 -7.43 -2.18
C THR A 55 2.72 -5.94 -2.08
N CYS A 56 1.73 -5.11 -2.39
CA CYS A 56 1.79 -3.66 -2.18
C CYS A 56 0.74 -3.25 -1.15
N VAL A 57 1.10 -2.39 -0.20
CA VAL A 57 0.16 -1.79 0.75
C VAL A 57 0.15 -0.28 0.58
N VAL A 58 -1.04 0.31 0.61
CA VAL A 58 -1.24 1.76 0.56
C VAL A 58 -2.04 2.17 1.80
N ASP A 59 -1.52 3.13 2.56
CA ASP A 59 -2.27 3.76 3.65
C ASP A 59 -3.32 4.70 3.04
N ALA A 60 -4.59 4.36 3.23
CA ALA A 60 -5.74 5.11 2.73
C ALA A 60 -6.50 5.81 3.87
N SER A 61 -5.80 6.19 4.94
CA SER A 61 -6.37 6.98 6.05
C SER A 61 -6.57 8.46 5.69
N ASN A 62 -6.13 8.89 4.51
CA ASN A 62 -6.32 10.23 3.98
C ASN A 62 -6.70 10.17 2.48
N GLN A 63 -7.12 11.32 1.92
CA GLN A 63 -7.58 11.39 0.52
C GLN A 63 -6.49 11.07 -0.50
N VAL A 64 -5.22 11.41 -0.22
CA VAL A 64 -4.08 11.11 -1.09
C VAL A 64 -3.91 9.61 -1.25
N GLY A 65 -3.97 8.86 -0.14
CA GLY A 65 -3.90 7.41 -0.13
C GLY A 65 -5.11 6.73 -0.80
N VAL A 66 -6.31 7.28 -0.63
CA VAL A 66 -7.53 6.81 -1.32
C VAL A 66 -7.38 6.98 -2.84
N ASP A 67 -6.93 8.14 -3.29
CA ASP A 67 -6.78 8.43 -4.72
C ASP A 67 -5.62 7.66 -5.33
N LEU A 68 -4.50 7.48 -4.59
CA LEU A 68 -3.40 6.60 -4.98
C LEU A 68 -3.88 5.18 -5.20
N SER A 69 -4.66 4.63 -4.28
CA SER A 69 -5.18 3.27 -4.37
C SER A 69 -6.08 3.08 -5.60
N ARG A 70 -6.92 4.08 -5.90
CA ARG A 70 -7.81 4.06 -7.06
C ARG A 70 -7.05 4.13 -8.38
N LEU A 71 -6.10 5.07 -8.49
CA LEU A 71 -5.29 5.21 -9.70
C LEU A 71 -4.41 3.97 -9.91
N PHE A 72 -3.80 3.47 -8.84
CA PHE A 72 -2.99 2.25 -8.91
C PHE A 72 -3.80 1.04 -9.35
N ALA A 73 -4.99 0.81 -8.78
CA ALA A 73 -5.90 -0.24 -9.24
C ALA A 73 -6.26 -0.07 -10.73
N GLY A 74 -6.58 1.15 -11.16
CA GLY A 74 -6.90 1.44 -12.56
C GLY A 74 -5.74 1.15 -13.53
N PHE A 75 -4.51 1.50 -13.17
CA PHE A 75 -3.33 1.17 -13.97
C PHE A 75 -3.05 -0.33 -13.99
N LEU A 76 -3.13 -1.02 -12.85
CA LEU A 76 -2.97 -2.48 -12.78
C LEU A 76 -3.96 -3.21 -13.68
N LEU A 77 -5.24 -2.81 -13.65
CA LEU A 77 -6.27 -3.38 -14.53
C LEU A 77 -5.92 -3.26 -16.01
N ARG A 78 -5.29 -2.15 -16.39
CA ARG A 78 -4.90 -1.89 -17.78
C ARG A 78 -3.65 -2.65 -18.21
N GLU A 79 -2.66 -2.76 -17.33
CA GLU A 79 -1.34 -3.33 -17.67
C GLU A 79 -1.31 -4.85 -17.51
N ILE A 80 -1.91 -5.40 -16.44
CA ILE A 80 -1.77 -6.83 -16.09
C ILE A 80 -3.11 -7.59 -16.08
N GLY A 81 -4.24 -6.90 -16.23
CA GLY A 81 -5.58 -7.50 -16.31
C GLY A 81 -6.23 -7.85 -14.96
N ASP A 82 -7.54 -8.10 -14.99
CA ASP A 82 -8.40 -8.30 -13.81
C ASP A 82 -8.01 -9.49 -12.91
N ASP A 83 -7.54 -10.60 -13.51
CA ASP A 83 -7.24 -11.84 -12.77
C ASP A 83 -5.81 -11.90 -12.20
N SER A 84 -5.01 -10.85 -12.41
CA SER A 84 -3.59 -10.83 -12.05
C SER A 84 -3.33 -10.31 -10.64
N PHE A 85 -4.32 -9.73 -9.96
CA PHE A 85 -4.18 -9.24 -8.60
C PHE A 85 -5.49 -9.24 -7.80
N ARG A 86 -5.36 -9.13 -6.48
CA ARG A 86 -6.48 -8.96 -5.55
C ARG A 86 -6.26 -7.73 -4.69
N VAL A 87 -7.33 -7.01 -4.39
CA VAL A 87 -7.32 -5.90 -3.45
C VAL A 87 -8.15 -6.24 -2.21
N GLU A 88 -7.57 -6.05 -1.04
CA GLU A 88 -8.25 -6.20 0.24
C GLU A 88 -8.23 -4.88 1.00
N ARG A 89 -9.38 -4.46 1.54
CA ARG A 89 -9.47 -3.32 2.45
C ARG A 89 -9.33 -3.81 3.88
N ILE A 90 -8.30 -3.34 4.58
CA ILE A 90 -7.98 -3.71 5.95
C ILE A 90 -8.27 -2.50 6.84
N GLU A 91 -9.21 -2.65 7.76
CA GLU A 91 -9.44 -1.68 8.82
C GLU A 91 -8.70 -2.14 10.08
N LYS A 92 -7.70 -1.37 10.52
CA LYS A 92 -7.08 -1.58 11.83
C LYS A 92 -7.73 -0.63 12.83
N ASP A 93 -8.45 -1.20 13.78
CA ASP A 93 -8.74 -0.53 15.04
C ASP A 93 -7.42 -0.20 15.74
N GLY A 94 -7.32 0.99 16.33
CA GLY A 94 -6.10 1.56 16.92
C GLY A 94 -5.50 0.78 18.11
N LYS A 95 -5.87 -0.48 18.33
CA LYS A 95 -5.31 -1.39 19.32
C LYS A 95 -4.48 -2.49 18.65
N SER A 96 -3.35 -2.12 18.05
CA SER A 96 -2.31 -3.12 17.77
C SER A 96 -1.67 -3.47 19.10
N LYS A 97 -2.01 -4.63 19.68
CA LYS A 97 -1.26 -5.17 20.84
C LYS A 97 0.20 -5.31 20.41
N PHE A 98 1.07 -4.51 20.99
CA PHE A 98 2.50 -4.79 21.02
C PHE A 98 2.63 -6.15 21.73
N ASN A 99 2.80 -7.22 20.96
CA ASN A 99 3.12 -8.51 21.55
C ASN A 99 4.61 -8.45 21.88
N GLY A 100 4.91 -8.13 23.14
CA GLY A 100 6.27 -8.18 23.66
C GLY A 100 6.78 -9.61 23.57
N HIS A 101 7.63 -9.88 22.58
CA HIS A 101 8.34 -11.14 22.49
C HIS A 101 9.80 -10.94 22.90
N GLY A 102 10.09 -11.37 24.12
CA GLY A 102 11.40 -11.87 24.54
C GLY A 102 12.48 -10.85 24.86
N MET A 103 12.61 -10.50 26.13
CA MET A 103 13.95 -10.29 26.73
C MET A 103 14.61 -11.69 26.85
N PRO A 104 15.75 -11.99 26.22
CA PRO A 104 16.61 -13.04 26.69
C PRO A 104 17.45 -12.51 27.85
N GLY A 105 17.48 -13.26 28.94
CA GLY A 105 18.23 -12.93 30.16
C GLY A 105 19.75 -12.88 29.96
N GLY A 106 20.41 -12.22 30.92
CA GLY A 106 21.84 -12.30 31.21
C GLY A 106 22.07 -11.62 32.56
N ALA A 107 22.29 -12.41 33.62
CA ALA A 107 23.57 -12.52 34.34
C ALA A 107 23.89 -11.25 35.17
N ALA A 108 24.17 -11.31 36.47
CA ALA A 108 24.67 -12.35 37.37
C ALA A 108 24.22 -12.04 38.81
#